data_AF-A0A970E4F9-F1
#
_entry.id   AF-A0A970E4F9-F1
#
_cell.length_a   1.000
_cell.length_b   1.000
_cell.length_c   1.000
_cell.angle_alpha   90.00
_cell.angle_beta   90.00
_cell.angle_gamma   90.00
#
_symmetry.space_group_name_H-M   'P 1'
#
loop_
_entity.id
_entity.type
_entity.pdbx_description
1 polymer ?
#
loop_
_entity_poly.entity_id
_entity_poly.type
_entity_poly.pdbx_seq_one_letter_code
_entity_poly.pdbx_strand_id
1 'polypeptide(L)'
;MHKWSLLCIAAVLAISSVGACAAHPYLILHLDGVSSQDFFRELDAGRLPNIQRLFGEGGQIRHAVSLYLGGTEIIYPRLKTGTSNAEGCSVGWGVLDREKGRVISGAQILLGMLEHLPERSRGFFLYGVPGLHSLAALSLLNVPDILDTYGYAEVLWYGTDVQGHLFGPKAHRNLLHRSDQAIGRYLHQDALENVNVILYADHGMSFGEIELVDLVAVVDQALGPDMEYYSYLNIYLACPEGLDAKAQALVAAGVDFVFYRDGSRVVGRHPGGTVYLSAEDGLVRYAFSGSDPFGYYAAGYAGEAWSKEEWLEFSKELKFPALPPNVYNYLQNPYVGDLVISLTPPKLLKSLAANRGNHAGLTATDLLVPVLFRGPDLEHLQGMDTMWLHELYTTYAPVDFVFVPPRDQNSMALLGSSQGLQLVLKLSPAHEVRGSLEVQGGHSAVLAAEFDLYSSFLSRLWLGAGARLAGEETSIFLQGTYELTLGRLAAASRFSYHLGPNRWETAHSIACKLTGKLSAVWQVGQGIGFQLVW
;
A
#
# COMPACT_ATOMS: atom_id res chain seq x y z
N MET A 1 -19.61 -34.57 38.70
CA MET A 1 -19.63 -33.57 37.62
C MET A 1 -18.24 -33.10 37.17
N HIS A 2 -17.17 -33.17 37.98
CA HIS A 2 -15.82 -32.71 37.59
C HIS A 2 -15.10 -33.48 36.46
N LYS A 3 -15.40 -34.76 36.23
CA LYS A 3 -14.70 -35.57 35.21
C LYS A 3 -15.07 -35.21 33.76
N TRP A 4 -16.32 -34.77 33.53
CA TRP A 4 -16.80 -34.38 32.20
C TRP A 4 -16.31 -32.99 31.78
N SER A 5 -16.13 -32.06 32.74
CA SER A 5 -15.55 -30.73 32.49
C SER A 5 -14.09 -30.84 32.06
N LEU A 6 -13.30 -31.69 32.72
CA LEU A 6 -11.91 -31.99 32.35
C LEU A 6 -11.82 -32.73 31.00
N LEU A 7 -12.77 -33.61 30.68
CA LEU A 7 -12.83 -34.30 29.40
C LEU A 7 -13.23 -33.39 28.24
N CYS A 8 -14.15 -32.43 28.45
CA CYS A 8 -14.46 -31.42 27.44
C CYS A 8 -13.30 -30.44 27.23
N ILE A 9 -12.61 -30.03 28.30
CA ILE A 9 -11.39 -29.22 28.19
C ILE A 9 -10.29 -30.01 27.46
N ALA A 10 -10.11 -31.30 27.77
CA ALA A 10 -9.16 -32.17 27.08
C ALA A 10 -9.55 -32.45 25.62
N ALA A 11 -10.85 -32.59 25.29
CA ALA A 11 -11.34 -32.80 23.93
C ALA A 11 -11.23 -31.53 23.08
N VAL A 12 -11.44 -30.35 23.67
CA VAL A 12 -11.21 -29.05 23.04
C VAL A 12 -9.72 -28.77 22.83
N LEU A 13 -8.87 -29.19 23.78
CA LEU A 13 -7.40 -29.16 23.64
C LEU A 13 -6.86 -30.21 22.65
N ALA A 14 -7.57 -31.33 22.44
CA ALA A 14 -7.22 -32.39 21.49
C ALA A 14 -7.58 -32.06 20.04
N ILE A 15 -8.35 -30.99 19.79
CA ILE A 15 -8.44 -30.36 18.46
C ILE A 15 -7.22 -29.45 18.31
N SER A 16 -6.04 -30.06 18.30
CA SER A 16 -4.77 -29.40 18.07
C SER A 16 -4.72 -28.92 16.62
N SER A 17 -4.88 -27.62 16.47
CA SER A 17 -4.12 -26.71 15.59
C SER A 17 -3.47 -27.35 14.36
N VAL A 18 -4.21 -27.35 13.25
CA VAL A 18 -3.59 -27.19 11.93
C VAL A 18 -3.61 -25.68 11.66
N GLY A 19 -2.68 -24.96 12.29
CA GLY A 19 -2.32 -23.63 11.80
C GLY A 19 -1.41 -23.88 10.61
N ALA A 20 -1.93 -23.74 9.39
CA ALA A 20 -1.09 -23.71 8.21
C ALA A 20 -0.30 -22.41 8.27
N CYS A 21 0.91 -22.45 8.83
CA CYS A 21 1.86 -21.36 8.68
C CYS A 21 2.38 -21.43 7.24
N ALA A 22 2.44 -20.31 6.53
CA ALA A 22 3.12 -20.27 5.25
C ALA A 22 4.58 -20.69 5.45
N ALA A 23 5.10 -21.56 4.57
CA ALA A 23 6.43 -22.15 4.73
C ALA A 23 7.55 -21.08 4.77
N HIS A 24 7.34 -19.95 4.07
CA HIS A 24 8.27 -18.82 3.99
C HIS A 24 7.49 -17.49 3.97
N PRO A 25 7.28 -16.85 5.13
CA PRO A 25 6.45 -15.65 5.19
C PRO A 25 7.15 -14.39 4.66
N TYR A 26 6.36 -13.42 4.18
CA TYR A 26 6.86 -12.16 3.60
C TYR A 26 6.48 -10.93 4.43
N LEU A 27 7.48 -10.16 4.87
CA LEU A 27 7.30 -8.80 5.37
C LEU A 27 7.61 -7.80 4.27
N ILE A 28 6.62 -7.01 3.90
CA ILE A 28 6.73 -5.95 2.89
C ILE A 28 6.62 -4.60 3.58
N LEU A 29 7.59 -3.73 3.35
CA LEU A 29 7.65 -2.36 3.83
C LEU A 29 7.57 -1.41 2.62
N HIS A 30 6.46 -0.72 2.44
CA HIS A 30 6.29 0.28 1.39
C HIS A 30 6.55 1.68 1.93
N LEU A 31 7.45 2.42 1.28
CA LEU A 31 7.73 3.83 1.55
C LEU A 31 7.17 4.68 0.41
N ASP A 32 6.15 5.48 0.68
CA ASP A 32 5.48 6.25 -0.37
C ASP A 32 6.28 7.52 -0.75
N GLY A 33 6.45 7.75 -2.06
CA GLY A 33 7.05 8.98 -2.59
C GLY A 33 8.51 9.20 -2.23
N VAL A 34 9.31 8.14 -2.04
CA VAL A 34 10.75 8.24 -1.70
C VAL A 34 11.62 7.82 -2.90
N SER A 35 12.37 8.77 -3.45
CA SER A 35 13.28 8.49 -4.57
C SER A 35 14.49 7.65 -4.14
N SER A 36 15.02 6.86 -5.06
CA SER A 36 16.25 6.07 -4.83
C SER A 36 17.41 6.97 -4.42
N GLN A 37 17.60 8.08 -5.13
CA GLN A 37 18.64 9.06 -4.83
C GLN A 37 18.55 9.58 -3.39
N ASP A 38 17.37 10.01 -2.95
CA ASP A 38 17.20 10.54 -1.60
C ASP A 38 17.35 9.45 -0.53
N PHE A 39 16.80 8.27 -0.76
CA PHE A 39 16.90 7.15 0.15
C PHE A 39 18.36 6.73 0.39
N PHE A 40 19.10 6.43 -0.69
CA PHE A 40 20.48 5.96 -0.56
C PHE A 40 21.42 7.06 -0.07
N ARG A 41 21.17 8.34 -0.37
CA ARG A 41 21.91 9.45 0.25
C ARG A 41 21.77 9.47 1.77
N GLU A 42 20.60 9.12 2.31
CA GLU A 42 20.38 9.03 3.75
C GLU A 42 20.94 7.72 4.34
N LEU A 43 20.77 6.59 3.65
CA LEU A 43 21.30 5.29 4.05
C LEU A 43 22.83 5.28 4.10
N ASP A 44 23.49 5.66 3.01
CA ASP A 44 24.95 5.64 2.84
C ASP A 44 25.64 6.62 3.82
N ALA A 45 24.94 7.67 4.22
CA ALA A 45 25.42 8.61 5.24
C ALA A 45 25.15 8.14 6.68
N GLY A 46 24.67 6.92 6.89
CA GLY A 46 24.42 6.32 8.21
C GLY A 46 23.24 6.91 8.96
N ARG A 47 22.31 7.60 8.27
CA ARG A 47 21.14 8.25 8.89
C ARG A 47 19.90 7.35 8.97
N LEU A 48 19.97 6.14 8.40
CA LEU A 48 18.94 5.09 8.48
C LEU A 48 19.47 3.80 9.12
N PRO A 49 19.97 3.85 10.38
CA PRO A 49 20.69 2.73 10.99
C PRO A 49 19.82 1.51 11.28
N ASN A 50 18.50 1.67 11.45
CA ASN A 50 17.63 0.54 11.78
C ASN A 50 17.22 -0.24 10.53
N ILE A 51 17.00 0.45 9.42
CA ILE A 51 16.85 -0.14 8.10
C ILE A 51 18.17 -0.84 7.71
N GLN A 52 19.32 -0.18 7.86
CA GLN A 52 20.61 -0.80 7.57
C GLN A 52 20.83 -2.10 8.36
N ARG A 53 20.51 -2.08 9.66
CA ARG A 53 20.56 -3.27 10.52
C ARG A 53 19.53 -4.34 10.12
N LEU A 54 18.31 -3.93 9.76
CA LEU A 54 17.25 -4.86 9.36
C LEU A 54 17.64 -5.62 8.09
N PHE A 55 18.28 -4.97 7.12
CA PHE A 55 18.67 -5.61 5.87
C PHE A 55 20.04 -6.29 5.97
N GLY A 56 20.98 -5.81 6.80
CA GLY A 56 22.24 -6.50 7.09
C GLY A 56 23.01 -6.87 5.83
N GLU A 57 23.25 -8.18 5.62
CA GLU A 57 23.88 -8.76 4.43
C GLU A 57 22.92 -8.97 3.24
N GLY A 58 21.70 -8.45 3.33
CA GLY A 58 20.71 -8.42 2.26
C GLY A 58 21.16 -7.57 1.07
N GLY A 59 20.47 -7.75 -0.06
CA GLY A 59 20.78 -7.05 -1.29
C GLY A 59 20.03 -5.73 -1.43
N GLN A 60 20.50 -4.91 -2.37
CA GLN A 60 19.96 -3.61 -2.71
C GLN A 60 19.91 -3.46 -4.22
N ILE A 61 18.78 -3.02 -4.75
CA ILE A 61 18.62 -2.62 -6.15
C ILE A 61 18.46 -1.10 -6.13
N ARG A 62 19.46 -0.39 -6.64
CA ARG A 62 19.50 1.08 -6.63
C ARG A 62 18.73 1.67 -7.80
N HIS A 63 18.55 0.90 -8.87
CA HIS A 63 17.93 1.35 -10.11
C HIS A 63 16.66 0.57 -10.42
N ALA A 64 15.80 0.39 -9.41
CA ALA A 64 14.44 -0.05 -9.67
C ALA A 64 13.65 1.13 -10.27
N VAL A 65 12.96 0.90 -11.38
CA VAL A 65 12.19 1.92 -12.11
C VAL A 65 10.69 1.67 -11.96
N SER A 66 9.97 2.71 -11.57
CA SER A 66 8.52 2.75 -11.53
C SER A 66 7.92 3.02 -12.91
N LEU A 67 6.60 2.90 -13.00
CA LEU A 67 5.87 3.17 -14.23
C LEU A 67 5.61 4.67 -14.37
N TYR A 68 5.59 5.15 -15.62
CA TYR A 68 5.23 6.53 -15.95
C TYR A 68 3.70 6.69 -16.05
N LEU A 69 3.07 7.68 -15.43
CA LEU A 69 3.65 8.62 -14.48
C LEU A 69 3.90 7.98 -13.11
N GLY A 70 4.93 8.47 -12.41
CA GLY A 70 5.18 8.05 -11.03
C GLY A 70 4.04 8.51 -10.14
N GLY A 71 3.26 7.56 -9.61
CA GLY A 71 2.10 7.81 -8.75
C GLY A 71 1.58 6.49 -8.17
N THR A 72 1.17 6.51 -6.90
CA THR A 72 0.65 5.32 -6.18
C THR A 72 -0.50 4.67 -6.94
N GLU A 73 -1.40 5.47 -7.54
CA GLU A 73 -2.56 5.00 -8.29
C GLU A 73 -2.21 4.27 -9.58
N ILE A 74 -0.99 4.49 -10.11
CA ILE A 74 -0.48 3.79 -11.28
C ILE A 74 0.14 2.47 -10.85
N ILE A 75 1.16 2.52 -9.99
CA ILE A 75 2.05 1.39 -9.75
C ILE A 75 1.50 0.42 -8.72
N TYR A 76 0.79 0.87 -7.68
CA TYR A 76 0.40 0.00 -6.56
C TYR A 76 -0.52 -1.16 -7.01
N PRO A 77 -1.59 -0.94 -7.79
CA PRO A 77 -2.40 -2.03 -8.31
C PRO A 77 -1.59 -2.98 -9.22
N ARG A 78 -0.68 -2.40 -10.01
CA ARG A 78 0.12 -3.12 -11.00
C ARG A 78 1.22 -3.98 -10.40
N LEU A 79 1.72 -3.64 -9.21
CA LEU A 79 2.61 -4.51 -8.43
C LEU A 79 1.97 -5.88 -8.18
N LYS A 80 0.67 -5.91 -7.90
CA LYS A 80 -0.06 -7.16 -7.57
C LYS A 80 -0.32 -8.01 -8.80
N THR A 81 -0.50 -7.38 -9.97
CA THR A 81 -0.86 -8.06 -11.22
C THR A 81 0.32 -8.27 -12.16
N GLY A 82 1.44 -7.59 -11.96
CA GLY A 82 2.59 -7.61 -12.87
C GLY A 82 2.35 -6.85 -14.18
N THR A 83 1.28 -6.05 -14.27
CA THR A 83 0.86 -5.46 -15.54
C THR A 83 1.62 -4.18 -15.85
N SER A 84 1.88 -3.97 -17.15
CA SER A 84 2.62 -2.81 -17.62
C SER A 84 1.73 -1.56 -17.71
N ASN A 85 2.33 -0.47 -18.16
CA ASN A 85 1.61 0.76 -18.48
C ASN A 85 0.58 0.61 -19.60
N ALA A 86 0.76 -0.35 -20.50
CA ALA A 86 -0.17 -0.57 -21.62
C ALA A 86 -1.51 -1.20 -21.18
N GLU A 87 -1.55 -1.87 -20.02
CA GLU A 87 -2.65 -2.78 -19.67
C GLU A 87 -3.51 -2.31 -18.48
N GLY A 88 -2.95 -1.54 -17.54
CA GLY A 88 -3.69 -1.19 -16.32
C GLY A 88 -4.78 -0.13 -16.54
N CYS A 89 -5.83 -0.19 -15.73
CA CYS A 89 -7.03 0.63 -15.88
C CYS A 89 -6.87 2.11 -15.48
N SER A 90 -5.85 2.44 -14.67
CA SER A 90 -5.56 3.81 -14.24
C SER A 90 -4.43 4.41 -15.07
N VAL A 91 -4.65 5.62 -15.60
CA VAL A 91 -3.65 6.45 -16.29
C VAL A 91 -3.45 7.80 -15.58
N GLY A 92 -3.84 7.90 -14.31
CA GLY A 92 -3.70 9.08 -13.46
C GLY A 92 -4.94 9.27 -12.57
N TRP A 93 -5.15 10.47 -12.03
CA TRP A 93 -6.28 10.77 -11.12
C TRP A 93 -7.62 11.08 -11.82
N GLY A 94 -7.72 10.86 -13.13
CA GLY A 94 -8.99 10.98 -13.85
C GLY A 94 -8.88 10.46 -15.27
N VAL A 95 -9.95 9.83 -15.76
CA VAL A 95 -10.00 9.16 -17.06
C VAL A 95 -11.34 9.45 -17.74
N LEU A 96 -11.32 9.69 -19.06
CA LEU A 96 -12.53 9.64 -19.88
C LEU A 96 -12.62 8.25 -20.55
N ASP A 97 -13.53 7.40 -20.07
CA ASP A 97 -13.85 6.13 -20.70
C ASP A 97 -14.78 6.40 -21.88
N ARG A 98 -14.18 6.53 -23.07
CA ARG A 98 -14.90 6.81 -24.33
C ARG A 98 -15.81 5.68 -24.76
N GLU A 99 -15.44 4.43 -24.50
CA GLU A 99 -16.25 3.27 -24.84
C GLU A 99 -17.59 3.31 -24.09
N LYS A 100 -17.55 3.71 -22.81
CA LYS A 100 -18.75 3.81 -21.96
C LYS A 100 -19.33 5.22 -21.87
N GLY A 101 -18.72 6.20 -22.53
CA GLY A 101 -19.13 7.61 -22.52
C GLY A 101 -19.19 8.23 -21.13
N ARG A 102 -18.23 7.91 -20.24
CA ARG A 102 -18.25 8.38 -18.84
C ARG A 102 -16.88 8.78 -18.32
N VAL A 103 -16.87 9.74 -17.39
CA VAL A 103 -15.66 10.12 -16.64
C VAL A 103 -15.51 9.22 -15.42
N ILE A 104 -14.33 8.65 -15.24
CA ILE A 104 -13.90 7.98 -14.02
C ILE A 104 -13.13 9.00 -13.19
N SER A 105 -13.72 9.39 -12.06
CA SER A 105 -13.15 10.41 -11.17
C SER A 105 -12.00 9.87 -10.31
N GLY A 106 -11.15 10.76 -9.79
CA GLY A 106 -10.09 10.39 -8.86
C GLY A 106 -10.57 9.66 -7.60
N ALA A 107 -11.79 9.94 -7.13
CA ALA A 107 -12.38 9.19 -6.01
C ALA A 107 -12.66 7.72 -6.37
N GLN A 108 -13.12 7.44 -7.59
CA GLN A 108 -13.32 6.06 -8.06
C GLN A 108 -11.99 5.34 -8.29
N ILE A 109 -10.97 6.06 -8.80
CA ILE A 109 -9.62 5.53 -8.97
C ILE A 109 -9.01 5.20 -7.61
N LEU A 110 -9.17 6.08 -6.62
CA LEU A 110 -8.76 5.83 -5.25
C LEU A 110 -9.44 4.57 -4.69
N LEU A 111 -10.76 4.46 -4.80
CA LEU A 111 -11.49 3.27 -4.31
C LEU A 111 -10.99 1.99 -4.99
N GLY A 112 -10.80 2.00 -6.32
CA GLY A 112 -10.26 0.85 -7.05
C GLY A 112 -8.81 0.51 -6.65
N MET A 113 -7.99 1.51 -6.32
CA MET A 113 -6.65 1.27 -5.77
C MET A 113 -6.73 0.61 -4.39
N LEU A 114 -7.62 1.09 -3.51
CA LEU A 114 -7.81 0.54 -2.17
C LEU A 114 -8.34 -0.91 -2.18
N GLU A 115 -9.01 -1.34 -3.25
CA GLU A 115 -9.43 -2.74 -3.43
C GLU A 115 -8.24 -3.70 -3.60
N HIS A 116 -7.08 -3.21 -4.06
CA HIS A 116 -5.85 -4.00 -4.19
C HIS A 116 -5.05 -4.09 -2.88
N LEU A 117 -5.45 -3.34 -1.84
CA LEU A 117 -4.85 -3.46 -0.52
C LEU A 117 -5.32 -4.75 0.16
N PRO A 118 -4.39 -5.56 0.69
CA PRO A 118 -4.73 -6.58 1.67
C PRO A 118 -5.62 -6.01 2.76
N GLU A 119 -6.61 -6.78 3.19
CA GLU A 119 -7.60 -6.34 4.17
C GLU A 119 -6.96 -5.69 5.40
N ARG A 120 -5.95 -6.37 5.97
CA ARG A 120 -5.21 -5.91 7.15
C ARG A 120 -4.47 -4.59 6.93
N SER A 121 -4.06 -4.32 5.69
CA SER A 121 -3.26 -3.16 5.32
C SER A 121 -4.12 -1.93 4.98
N ARG A 122 -5.44 -2.08 4.80
CA ARG A 122 -6.36 -0.97 4.48
C ARG A 122 -6.30 0.20 5.46
N GLY A 123 -6.02 -0.08 6.74
CA GLY A 123 -5.89 0.96 7.77
C GLY A 123 -4.75 1.94 7.52
N PHE A 124 -3.68 1.53 6.81
CA PHE A 124 -2.50 2.39 6.61
C PHE A 124 -2.80 3.63 5.77
N PHE A 125 -3.79 3.59 4.86
CA PHE A 125 -4.19 4.77 4.12
C PHE A 125 -4.65 5.90 5.06
N LEU A 126 -5.46 5.57 6.08
CA LEU A 126 -5.84 6.53 7.12
C LEU A 126 -4.65 6.97 7.96
N TYR A 127 -3.68 6.08 8.22
CA TYR A 127 -2.49 6.40 9.01
C TYR A 127 -1.51 7.35 8.28
N GLY A 128 -1.66 7.51 6.96
CA GLY A 128 -0.95 8.50 6.15
C GLY A 128 -1.37 9.95 6.46
N VAL A 129 -2.59 10.17 6.99
CA VAL A 129 -3.12 11.50 7.32
C VAL A 129 -2.23 12.21 8.35
N PRO A 130 -1.92 13.52 8.16
CA PRO A 130 -1.15 14.32 9.12
C PRO A 130 -1.61 14.17 10.56
N GLY A 131 -0.69 13.73 11.43
CA GLY A 131 -0.95 13.49 12.86
C GLY A 131 -1.26 12.03 13.23
N LEU A 132 -1.58 11.17 12.25
CA LEU A 132 -1.92 9.76 12.49
C LEU A 132 -0.76 8.78 12.23
N HIS A 133 0.41 9.26 11.78
CA HIS A 133 1.57 8.42 11.42
C HIS A 133 2.06 7.51 12.56
N SER A 134 1.83 7.91 13.81
CA SER A 134 2.17 7.08 14.98
C SER A 134 1.40 5.75 14.97
N LEU A 135 0.22 5.68 14.36
CA LEU A 135 -0.53 4.44 14.20
C LEU A 135 0.19 3.49 13.24
N ALA A 136 0.71 3.98 12.10
CA ALA A 136 1.53 3.16 11.21
C ALA A 136 2.77 2.59 11.92
N ALA A 137 3.42 3.41 12.77
CA ALA A 137 4.55 2.97 13.59
C ALA A 137 4.15 1.89 14.61
N LEU A 138 3.00 2.04 15.28
CA LEU A 138 2.51 1.07 16.25
C LEU A 138 2.08 -0.25 15.60
N SER A 139 1.63 -0.24 14.34
CA SER A 139 1.30 -1.47 13.60
C SER A 139 2.48 -2.45 13.53
N LEU A 140 3.72 -1.96 13.55
CA LEU A 140 4.93 -2.80 13.53
C LEU A 140 5.00 -3.77 14.71
N LEU A 141 4.38 -3.44 15.86
CA LEU A 141 4.32 -4.33 17.03
C LEU A 141 3.57 -5.64 16.74
N ASN A 142 2.65 -5.61 15.78
CA ASN A 142 1.78 -6.74 15.45
C ASN A 142 2.27 -7.54 14.24
N VAL A 143 3.36 -7.13 13.59
CA VAL A 143 3.92 -7.83 12.42
C VAL A 143 4.12 -9.33 12.66
N PRO A 144 4.73 -9.79 13.77
CA PRO A 144 4.92 -11.23 14.01
C PRO A 144 3.61 -12.02 14.02
N ASP A 145 2.60 -11.52 14.74
CA ASP A 145 1.30 -12.20 14.85
C ASP A 145 0.56 -12.21 13.49
N ILE A 146 0.73 -11.16 12.67
CA ILE A 146 0.17 -11.11 11.30
C ILE A 146 0.89 -12.11 10.38
N LEU A 147 2.23 -12.18 10.42
CA LEU A 147 3.00 -13.15 9.63
C LEU A 147 2.63 -14.59 9.98
N ASP A 148 2.52 -14.91 11.28
CA ASP A 148 2.14 -16.24 11.76
C ASP A 148 0.73 -16.64 11.30
N THR A 149 -0.17 -15.68 11.13
CA THR A 149 -1.58 -15.94 10.81
C THR A 149 -1.85 -15.95 9.31
N TYR A 150 -1.21 -15.07 8.55
CA TYR A 150 -1.51 -14.80 7.14
C TYR A 150 -0.39 -15.20 6.19
N GLY A 151 0.81 -15.51 6.68
CA GLY A 151 1.96 -15.80 5.83
C GLY A 151 2.57 -14.56 5.16
N TYR A 152 1.96 -13.38 5.29
CA TYR A 152 2.55 -12.12 4.85
C TYR A 152 2.06 -10.96 5.72
N ALA A 153 2.84 -9.88 5.73
CA ALA A 153 2.50 -8.62 6.37
C ALA A 153 2.95 -7.46 5.47
N GLU A 154 2.01 -6.65 4.99
CA GLU A 154 2.31 -5.46 4.19
C GLU A 154 2.08 -4.18 5.01
N VAL A 155 3.15 -3.49 5.34
CA VAL A 155 3.16 -2.25 6.12
C VAL A 155 3.40 -1.09 5.16
N LEU A 156 2.43 -0.18 5.09
CA LEU A 156 2.44 0.92 4.12
C LEU A 156 2.70 2.25 4.83
N TRP A 157 3.69 3.00 4.36
CA TRP A 157 4.10 4.27 4.93
C TRP A 157 3.77 5.44 3.99
N TYR A 158 2.47 5.71 3.81
CA TYR A 158 1.94 6.78 2.94
C TYR A 158 2.33 8.20 3.37
N GLY A 159 2.70 8.39 4.64
CA GLY A 159 2.89 9.74 5.15
C GLY A 159 4.05 10.50 4.49
N THR A 160 5.08 9.83 3.96
CA THR A 160 6.27 10.48 3.39
C THR A 160 5.91 11.32 2.17
N ASP A 161 5.05 10.80 1.30
CA ASP A 161 4.51 11.50 0.14
C ASP A 161 3.68 12.73 0.56
N VAL A 162 2.66 12.50 1.40
CA VAL A 162 1.76 13.55 1.92
C VAL A 162 2.55 14.71 2.55
N GLN A 163 3.58 14.40 3.34
CA GLN A 163 4.42 15.41 3.96
C GLN A 163 5.30 16.15 2.93
N GLY A 164 5.76 15.47 1.88
CA GLY A 164 6.50 16.07 0.77
C GLY A 164 5.67 17.10 0.04
N HIS A 165 4.46 16.73 -0.36
CA HIS A 165 3.51 17.62 -1.02
C HIS A 165 3.13 18.86 -0.20
N LEU A 166 2.76 18.66 1.07
CA LEU A 166 2.21 19.71 1.92
C LEU A 166 3.28 20.60 2.57
N PHE A 167 4.42 20.02 2.95
CA PHE A 167 5.38 20.67 3.82
C PHE A 167 6.82 20.71 3.27
N GLY A 168 7.10 20.01 2.16
CA GLY A 168 8.36 20.08 1.43
C GLY A 168 9.47 19.17 1.96
N PRO A 169 10.71 19.32 1.46
CA PRO A 169 11.77 18.32 1.56
C PRO A 169 12.20 18.00 3.00
N LYS A 170 12.20 19.00 3.88
CA LYS A 170 12.57 18.81 5.30
C LYS A 170 11.56 17.92 6.03
N ALA A 171 10.26 18.11 5.78
CA ALA A 171 9.21 17.32 6.42
C ALA A 171 9.20 15.89 5.87
N HIS A 172 9.35 15.74 4.56
CA HIS A 172 9.53 14.46 3.88
C HIS A 172 10.68 13.65 4.49
N ARG A 173 11.90 14.22 4.52
CA ARG A 173 13.08 13.57 5.11
C ARG A 173 12.92 13.25 6.59
N ASN A 174 12.35 14.16 7.37
CA ASN A 174 12.10 13.90 8.80
C ASN A 174 11.17 12.69 9.00
N LEU A 175 10.20 12.48 8.11
CA LEU A 175 9.30 11.35 8.22
C LEU A 175 9.95 10.03 7.75
N LEU A 176 10.85 10.07 6.77
CA LEU A 176 11.73 8.93 6.44
C LEU A 176 12.60 8.52 7.65
N HIS A 177 13.18 9.49 8.36
CA HIS A 177 13.93 9.17 9.59
C HIS A 177 13.04 8.61 10.69
N ARG A 178 11.78 9.03 10.77
CA ARG A 178 10.82 8.48 11.74
C ARG A 178 10.38 7.06 11.38
N SER A 179 10.29 6.70 10.09
CA SER A 179 10.00 5.32 9.70
C SER A 179 11.14 4.39 10.09
N ASP A 180 12.40 4.80 9.89
CA ASP A 180 13.58 4.08 10.39
C ASP A 180 13.54 3.90 11.91
N GLN A 181 13.28 4.98 12.66
CA GLN A 181 13.14 4.92 14.12
C GLN A 181 12.01 3.99 14.57
N ALA A 182 10.88 3.98 13.84
CA ALA A 182 9.76 3.10 14.12
C ALA A 182 10.14 1.63 13.92
N ILE A 183 10.84 1.31 12.84
CA ILE A 183 11.42 -0.04 12.60
C ILE A 183 12.32 -0.43 13.77
N GLY A 184 13.21 0.46 14.21
CA GLY A 184 14.11 0.16 15.32
C GLY A 184 13.41 -0.08 16.66
N ARG A 185 12.30 0.63 16.90
CA ARG A 185 11.61 0.66 18.20
C ARG A 185 10.50 -0.38 18.34
N TYR A 186 9.79 -0.68 17.25
CA TYR A 186 8.53 -1.41 17.30
C TYR A 186 8.54 -2.71 16.49
N LEU A 187 9.45 -2.87 15.53
CA LEU A 187 9.57 -4.13 14.79
C LEU A 187 10.49 -5.11 15.56
N HIS A 188 9.95 -6.26 15.96
CA HIS A 188 10.70 -7.31 16.63
C HIS A 188 11.59 -8.07 15.63
N GLN A 189 12.79 -7.55 15.36
CA GLN A 189 13.68 -8.12 14.34
C GLN A 189 14.12 -9.56 14.61
N ASP A 190 14.24 -9.96 15.88
CA ASP A 190 14.56 -11.35 16.26
C ASP A 190 13.49 -12.36 15.80
N ALA A 191 12.24 -11.90 15.60
CA ALA A 191 11.15 -12.72 15.08
C ALA A 191 11.19 -12.88 13.55
N LEU A 192 12.18 -12.28 12.87
CA LEU A 192 12.27 -12.21 11.40
C LEU A 192 13.43 -13.02 10.83
N GLU A 193 13.96 -14.01 11.56
CA GLU A 193 15.10 -14.82 11.12
C GLU A 193 14.79 -15.60 9.82
N ASN A 194 13.60 -16.22 9.73
CA ASN A 194 13.16 -17.01 8.58
C ASN A 194 12.11 -16.29 7.71
N VAL A 195 12.08 -14.95 7.76
CA VAL A 195 11.11 -14.12 7.02
C VAL A 195 11.80 -13.46 5.84
N ASN A 196 11.18 -13.53 4.66
CA ASN A 196 11.58 -12.73 3.50
C ASN A 196 11.16 -11.28 3.72
N VAL A 197 12.10 -10.35 3.75
CA VAL A 197 11.83 -8.93 3.99
C VAL A 197 12.13 -8.15 2.73
N ILE A 198 11.16 -7.36 2.28
CA ILE A 198 11.28 -6.43 1.14
C ILE A 198 10.96 -5.02 1.65
N LEU A 199 11.78 -4.05 1.30
CA LEU A 199 11.46 -2.63 1.38
C LEU A 199 11.54 -2.03 0.00
N TYR A 200 10.50 -1.30 -0.40
CA TYR A 200 10.50 -0.58 -1.68
C TYR A 200 9.79 0.77 -1.55
N ALA A 201 10.05 1.67 -2.50
CA ALA A 201 9.17 2.82 -2.75
C ALA A 201 8.44 2.65 -4.07
N ASP A 202 7.23 3.19 -4.17
CA ASP A 202 6.37 3.10 -5.35
C ASP A 202 6.72 4.14 -6.42
N HIS A 203 7.07 5.35 -6.00
CA HIS A 203 7.64 6.39 -6.85
C HIS A 203 8.54 7.31 -6.02
N GLY A 204 9.24 8.21 -6.70
CA GLY A 204 10.00 9.26 -6.08
C GLY A 204 9.22 10.56 -5.88
N MET A 205 9.95 11.63 -5.58
CA MET A 205 9.43 12.96 -5.34
C MET A 205 10.51 13.98 -5.68
N SER A 206 10.11 15.05 -6.34
CA SER A 206 10.99 16.14 -6.73
C SER A 206 10.84 17.36 -5.84
N PHE A 207 11.99 17.91 -5.41
CA PHE A 207 12.09 19.09 -4.57
C PHE A 207 13.06 20.11 -5.20
N GLY A 208 12.87 21.40 -4.91
CA GLY A 208 13.79 22.45 -5.39
C GLY A 208 13.21 23.86 -5.28
N GLU A 209 13.83 24.80 -5.99
CA GLU A 209 13.21 26.10 -6.30
C GLU A 209 12.10 25.88 -7.31
N ILE A 210 10.93 25.49 -6.80
CA ILE A 210 9.80 25.05 -7.60
C ILE A 210 9.18 26.23 -8.36
N GLU A 211 9.05 26.07 -9.67
CA GLU A 211 8.18 26.91 -10.50
C GLU A 211 6.80 26.26 -10.58
N LEU A 212 5.78 26.90 -10.03
CA LEU A 212 4.41 26.40 -10.08
C LEU A 212 3.73 26.82 -11.39
N VAL A 213 3.39 25.83 -12.21
CA VAL A 213 2.73 26.03 -13.50
C VAL A 213 1.23 25.74 -13.36
N ASP A 214 0.40 26.72 -13.73
CA ASP A 214 -1.06 26.59 -13.74
C ASP A 214 -1.51 25.88 -15.03
N LEU A 215 -1.34 24.56 -15.08
CA LEU A 215 -1.60 23.79 -16.30
C LEU A 215 -3.06 23.80 -16.74
N VAL A 216 -4.00 23.98 -15.80
CA VAL A 216 -5.41 24.16 -16.17
C VAL A 216 -5.56 25.42 -17.05
N ALA A 217 -4.97 26.54 -16.62
CA ALA A 217 -5.00 27.78 -17.40
C ALA A 217 -4.25 27.66 -18.72
N VAL A 218 -3.08 26.98 -18.73
CA VAL A 218 -2.29 26.75 -19.94
C VAL A 218 -3.06 25.92 -20.96
N VAL A 219 -3.68 24.82 -20.53
CA VAL A 219 -4.45 23.92 -21.41
C VAL A 219 -5.71 24.60 -21.93
N ASP A 220 -6.45 25.31 -21.07
CA ASP A 220 -7.66 26.05 -21.47
C ASP A 220 -7.34 27.14 -22.49
N GLN A 221 -6.26 27.92 -22.28
CA GLN A 221 -5.84 28.94 -23.22
C GLN A 221 -5.39 28.37 -24.57
N ALA A 222 -4.69 27.23 -24.57
CA ALA A 222 -4.15 26.63 -25.78
C ALA A 222 -5.20 25.85 -26.57
N LEU A 223 -6.13 25.17 -25.89
CA LEU A 223 -6.98 24.12 -26.47
C LEU A 223 -8.46 24.19 -26.06
N GLY A 224 -8.89 25.15 -25.24
CA GLY A 224 -10.21 25.17 -24.59
C GLY A 224 -11.40 24.73 -25.45
N PRO A 225 -11.58 25.25 -26.69
CA PRO A 225 -12.68 24.84 -27.58
C PRO A 225 -12.63 23.39 -28.07
N ASP A 226 -11.43 22.80 -28.12
CA ASP A 226 -11.19 21.45 -28.63
C ASP A 226 -11.14 20.40 -27.50
N MET A 227 -11.09 20.83 -26.24
CA MET A 227 -10.95 19.96 -25.07
C MET A 227 -12.30 19.39 -24.63
N GLU A 228 -12.37 18.07 -24.53
CA GLU A 228 -13.53 17.34 -23.99
C GLU A 228 -13.36 17.08 -22.49
N TYR A 229 -12.17 16.65 -22.08
CA TYR A 229 -11.83 16.39 -20.68
C TYR A 229 -10.34 16.56 -20.43
N TYR A 230 -9.99 16.98 -19.21
CA TYR A 230 -8.61 17.10 -18.79
C TYR A 230 -8.45 16.57 -17.37
N SER A 231 -7.44 15.71 -17.21
CA SER A 231 -6.94 15.28 -15.91
C SER A 231 -5.45 15.06 -16.06
N TYR A 232 -4.65 15.91 -15.43
CA TYR A 232 -3.18 15.85 -15.49
C TYR A 232 -2.69 14.40 -15.32
N LEU A 233 -1.97 13.81 -16.29
CA LEU A 233 -1.32 14.39 -17.48
C LEU A 233 -2.09 14.30 -18.81
N ASN A 234 -3.30 13.77 -18.80
CA ASN A 234 -4.06 13.40 -19.99
C ASN A 234 -5.01 14.52 -20.43
N ILE A 235 -4.97 14.84 -21.72
CA ILE A 235 -5.91 15.72 -22.40
C ILE A 235 -6.70 14.88 -23.40
N TYR A 236 -8.02 14.92 -23.28
CA TYR A 236 -8.97 14.28 -24.19
C TYR A 236 -9.61 15.36 -25.04
N LEU A 237 -9.52 15.21 -26.36
CA LEU A 237 -10.01 16.17 -27.35
C LEU A 237 -11.33 15.69 -27.94
N ALA A 238 -12.25 16.62 -28.18
CA ALA A 238 -13.49 16.32 -28.90
C ALA A 238 -13.21 15.92 -30.36
N CYS A 239 -12.16 16.50 -30.96
CA CYS A 239 -11.68 16.17 -32.29
C CYS A 239 -10.15 15.98 -32.28
N PRO A 240 -9.64 14.74 -32.40
CA PRO A 240 -8.21 14.43 -32.33
C PRO A 240 -7.47 14.67 -33.66
N GLU A 241 -7.87 15.68 -34.43
CA GLU A 241 -7.15 16.12 -35.63
C GLU A 241 -6.09 17.18 -35.28
N GLY A 242 -5.02 17.26 -36.07
CA GLY A 242 -4.00 18.30 -35.91
C GLY A 242 -3.22 18.24 -34.58
N LEU A 243 -3.04 17.04 -34.01
CA LEU A 243 -2.36 16.81 -32.73
C LEU A 243 -0.99 17.50 -32.66
N ASP A 244 -0.25 17.50 -33.77
CA ASP A 244 1.06 18.14 -33.85
C ASP A 244 1.03 19.66 -33.56
N ALA A 245 0.08 20.38 -34.18
CA ALA A 245 -0.06 21.82 -33.98
C ALA A 245 -0.50 22.15 -32.55
N LYS A 246 -1.41 21.32 -32.00
CA LYS A 246 -1.87 21.43 -30.60
C LYS A 246 -0.74 21.18 -29.60
N ALA A 247 0.09 20.16 -29.85
CA ALA A 247 1.27 19.86 -29.05
C ALA A 247 2.29 21.01 -29.10
N GLN A 248 2.55 21.59 -30.27
CA GLN A 248 3.43 22.77 -30.40
C GLN A 248 2.89 23.99 -29.65
N ALA A 249 1.58 24.24 -29.68
CA ALA A 249 0.97 25.35 -28.96
C ALA A 249 1.15 25.21 -27.43
N LEU A 250 0.96 24.01 -26.89
CA LEU A 250 1.18 23.72 -25.48
C LEU A 250 2.66 23.88 -25.07
N VAL A 251 3.59 23.42 -25.90
CA VAL A 251 5.03 23.63 -25.67
C VAL A 251 5.39 25.13 -25.68
N ALA A 252 4.85 25.88 -26.65
CA ALA A 252 5.04 27.32 -26.73
C ALA A 252 4.44 28.07 -25.52
N ALA A 253 3.40 27.49 -24.89
CA ALA A 253 2.80 27.99 -23.66
C ALA A 253 3.53 27.55 -22.37
N GLY A 254 4.66 26.83 -22.50
CA GLY A 254 5.57 26.55 -21.38
C GLY A 254 5.57 25.12 -20.87
N VAL A 255 4.81 24.19 -21.49
CA VAL A 255 4.89 22.75 -21.19
C VAL A 255 6.21 22.16 -21.70
N ASP A 256 6.87 21.32 -20.90
CA ASP A 256 8.19 20.79 -21.27
C ASP A 256 8.11 19.69 -22.33
N PHE A 257 7.15 18.77 -22.18
CA PHE A 257 6.90 17.71 -23.15
C PHE A 257 5.42 17.52 -23.42
N VAL A 258 5.07 17.27 -24.67
CA VAL A 258 3.73 16.82 -25.08
C VAL A 258 3.87 15.62 -26.00
N PHE A 259 3.37 14.47 -25.55
CA PHE A 259 3.40 13.22 -26.28
C PHE A 259 2.04 12.89 -26.87
N TYR A 260 2.03 12.26 -28.04
CA TYR A 260 0.83 11.77 -28.70
C TYR A 260 1.15 10.62 -29.65
N ARG A 261 0.13 9.87 -30.05
CA ARG A 261 0.24 8.80 -31.04
C ARG A 261 0.09 9.34 -32.47
N ASP A 262 0.93 8.86 -33.37
CA ASP A 262 0.84 9.11 -34.80
C ASP A 262 0.95 7.78 -35.56
N GLY A 263 -0.19 7.13 -35.79
CA GLY A 263 -0.21 5.73 -36.21
C GLY A 263 0.41 4.83 -35.14
N SER A 264 1.43 4.04 -35.51
CA SER A 264 2.14 3.13 -34.60
C SER A 264 3.30 3.78 -33.83
N ARG A 265 3.65 5.03 -34.13
CA ARG A 265 4.74 5.74 -33.43
C ARG A 265 4.18 6.67 -32.37
N VAL A 266 5.00 6.94 -31.36
CA VAL A 266 4.78 8.03 -30.41
C VAL A 266 5.66 9.20 -30.81
N VAL A 267 5.09 10.40 -30.82
CA VAL A 267 5.80 11.66 -31.08
C VAL A 267 5.77 12.48 -29.80
N GLY A 268 6.91 13.03 -29.40
CA GLY A 268 7.02 13.96 -28.28
C GLY A 268 7.52 15.32 -28.75
N ARG A 269 6.75 16.38 -28.53
CA ARG A 269 7.18 17.76 -28.77
C ARG A 269 7.78 18.36 -27.50
N HIS A 270 8.86 19.12 -27.67
CA HIS A 270 9.52 19.86 -26.59
C HIS A 270 10.16 21.15 -27.15
N PRO A 271 10.60 22.12 -26.31
CA PRO A 271 11.07 23.44 -26.80
C PRO A 271 12.24 23.39 -27.79
N GLY A 272 13.05 22.34 -27.75
CA GLY A 272 14.25 22.17 -28.58
C GLY A 272 14.03 21.31 -29.84
N GLY A 273 12.83 20.76 -30.07
CA GLY A 273 12.58 19.88 -31.20
C GLY A 273 11.51 18.82 -30.96
N THR A 274 11.76 17.64 -31.52
CA THR A 274 10.84 16.50 -31.51
C THR A 274 11.57 15.22 -31.22
N VAL A 275 10.95 14.35 -30.43
CA VAL A 275 11.39 12.97 -30.22
C VAL A 275 10.40 12.00 -30.84
N TYR A 276 10.89 10.83 -31.23
CA TYR A 276 10.14 9.76 -31.85
C TYR A 276 10.44 8.46 -31.13
N LEU A 277 9.38 7.73 -30.73
CA LEU A 277 9.47 6.38 -30.21
C LEU A 277 8.71 5.44 -31.14
N SER A 278 9.35 4.38 -31.59
CA SER A 278 8.74 3.34 -32.42
C SER A 278 9.08 1.98 -31.84
N ALA A 279 8.10 1.08 -31.77
CA ALA A 279 8.34 -0.28 -31.32
C ALA A 279 8.05 -1.32 -32.41
N GLU A 280 8.86 -2.38 -32.42
CA GLU A 280 8.72 -3.56 -33.26
C GLU A 280 9.21 -4.76 -32.45
N ASP A 281 8.42 -5.83 -32.38
CA ASP A 281 8.76 -7.08 -31.66
C ASP A 281 9.24 -6.89 -30.20
N GLY A 282 8.63 -5.94 -29.48
CA GLY A 282 8.97 -5.65 -28.07
C GLY A 282 10.24 -4.81 -27.88
N LEU A 283 10.93 -4.46 -28.97
CA LEU A 283 12.07 -3.54 -28.97
C LEU A 283 11.58 -2.12 -29.26
N VAL A 284 12.10 -1.15 -28.53
CA VAL A 284 11.75 0.27 -28.71
C VAL A 284 12.98 1.02 -29.21
N ARG A 285 12.79 1.83 -30.26
CA ARG A 285 13.80 2.73 -30.80
C ARG A 285 13.47 4.17 -30.43
N TYR A 286 14.49 4.93 -30.08
CA TYR A 286 14.45 6.37 -29.86
C TYR A 286 15.10 7.11 -31.03
N ALA A 287 14.52 8.23 -31.45
CA ALA A 287 15.14 9.17 -32.38
C ALA A 287 14.69 10.59 -32.05
N PHE A 288 15.40 11.59 -32.56
CA PHE A 288 15.03 13.00 -32.37
C PHE A 288 15.35 13.85 -33.60
N SER A 289 14.74 15.04 -33.65
CA SER A 289 15.02 16.12 -34.58
C SER A 289 15.15 17.43 -33.78
N GLY A 290 16.15 18.25 -34.09
CA GLY A 290 16.54 19.40 -33.26
C GLY A 290 17.60 19.00 -32.24
N SER A 291 17.36 19.25 -30.95
CA SER A 291 18.25 18.82 -29.86
C SER A 291 17.79 17.50 -29.24
N ASP A 292 18.71 16.66 -28.75
CA ASP A 292 18.40 15.49 -27.91
C ASP A 292 18.07 15.95 -26.48
N PRO A 293 16.79 15.94 -26.03
CA PRO A 293 16.43 16.38 -24.69
C PRO A 293 16.82 15.38 -23.59
N PHE A 294 17.06 14.11 -23.94
CA PHE A 294 17.31 13.04 -22.98
C PHE A 294 18.80 12.71 -22.84
N GLY A 295 19.61 13.17 -23.79
CA GLY A 295 21.07 13.02 -23.79
C GLY A 295 21.56 11.62 -24.13
N TYR A 296 20.71 10.76 -24.68
CA TYR A 296 21.03 9.36 -24.97
C TYR A 296 22.14 9.24 -26.02
N TYR A 297 22.12 10.05 -27.07
CA TYR A 297 23.17 9.99 -28.10
C TYR A 297 24.53 10.47 -27.58
N ALA A 298 24.53 11.48 -26.70
CA ALA A 298 25.75 11.94 -26.03
C ALA A 298 26.29 10.87 -25.05
N ALA A 299 25.41 10.05 -24.48
CA ALA A 299 25.76 8.91 -23.62
C ALA A 299 26.15 7.63 -24.39
N GLY A 300 26.13 7.65 -25.72
CA GLY A 300 26.62 6.56 -26.56
C GLY A 300 25.56 5.69 -27.25
N TYR A 301 24.27 6.04 -27.17
CA TYR A 301 23.22 5.42 -27.98
C TYR A 301 23.40 5.79 -29.46
N ALA A 302 23.24 4.83 -30.38
CA ALA A 302 23.45 5.04 -31.82
C ALA A 302 22.18 4.84 -32.67
N GLY A 303 21.00 4.74 -32.05
CA GLY A 303 19.72 4.59 -32.76
C GLY A 303 19.21 3.15 -32.89
N GLU A 304 19.78 2.22 -32.13
CA GLU A 304 19.37 0.81 -32.08
C GLU A 304 17.97 0.63 -31.48
N ALA A 305 17.27 -0.45 -31.86
CA ALA A 305 16.06 -0.84 -31.13
C ALA A 305 16.48 -1.76 -29.97
N TRP A 306 16.00 -1.45 -28.76
CA TRP A 306 16.41 -2.15 -27.53
C TRP A 306 15.20 -2.66 -26.76
N SER A 307 15.39 -3.75 -26.01
CA SER A 307 14.41 -4.24 -25.05
C SER A 307 14.24 -3.25 -23.89
N LYS A 308 13.20 -3.46 -23.08
CA LYS A 308 12.99 -2.62 -21.89
C LYS A 308 14.11 -2.78 -20.86
N GLU A 309 14.72 -3.95 -20.77
CA GLU A 309 15.87 -4.24 -19.89
C GLU A 309 17.12 -3.55 -20.40
N GLU A 310 17.41 -3.62 -21.70
CA GLU A 310 18.55 -2.94 -22.33
C GLU A 310 18.45 -1.41 -22.15
N TRP A 311 17.25 -0.84 -22.36
CA TRP A 311 16.99 0.57 -22.10
C TRP A 311 17.24 0.96 -20.64
N LEU A 312 16.73 0.17 -19.70
CA LEU A 312 16.91 0.45 -18.28
C LEU A 312 18.39 0.37 -17.90
N GLU A 313 19.09 -0.67 -18.32
CA GLU A 313 20.52 -0.86 -18.00
C GLU A 313 21.39 0.26 -18.59
N PHE A 314 21.12 0.69 -19.83
CA PHE A 314 21.83 1.81 -20.46
C PHE A 314 21.60 3.15 -19.74
N SER A 315 20.35 3.42 -19.34
CA SER A 315 19.93 4.76 -18.91
C SER A 315 19.77 4.93 -17.39
N LYS A 316 20.08 3.91 -16.59
CA LYS A 316 19.86 3.90 -15.13
C LYS A 316 20.53 5.05 -14.36
N GLU A 317 21.70 5.52 -14.82
CA GLU A 317 22.44 6.64 -14.23
C GLU A 317 22.13 7.99 -14.90
N LEU A 318 21.30 7.99 -15.96
CA LEU A 318 20.93 9.19 -16.68
C LEU A 318 19.73 9.89 -16.03
N LYS A 319 19.55 11.16 -16.37
CA LYS A 319 18.44 11.98 -15.86
C LYS A 319 17.07 11.36 -16.17
N PHE A 320 16.94 10.67 -17.30
CA PHE A 320 15.70 10.08 -17.80
C PHE A 320 15.87 8.55 -17.95
N PRO A 321 15.60 7.77 -16.91
CA PRO A 321 15.80 6.33 -16.93
C PRO A 321 14.62 5.61 -17.61
N ALA A 322 14.95 4.67 -18.50
CA ALA A 322 14.03 3.79 -19.22
C ALA A 322 12.84 4.51 -19.90
N LEU A 323 12.99 5.78 -20.26
CA LEU A 323 11.91 6.61 -20.78
C LEU A 323 11.29 6.05 -22.06
N PRO A 324 12.06 5.60 -23.08
CA PRO A 324 11.49 5.13 -24.34
C PRO A 324 10.44 4.01 -24.17
N PRO A 325 10.73 2.87 -23.52
CA PRO A 325 9.72 1.84 -23.32
C PRO A 325 8.60 2.29 -22.38
N ASN A 326 8.90 3.10 -21.36
CA ASN A 326 7.91 3.51 -20.37
C ASN A 326 6.83 4.43 -20.97
N VAL A 327 7.24 5.47 -21.70
CA VAL A 327 6.34 6.42 -22.38
C VAL A 327 5.63 5.76 -23.56
N TYR A 328 6.35 4.95 -24.36
CA TYR A 328 5.73 4.24 -25.48
C TYR A 328 4.57 3.36 -25.01
N ASN A 329 4.79 2.54 -23.99
CA ASN A 329 3.77 1.63 -23.44
C ASN A 329 2.62 2.39 -22.78
N TYR A 330 2.89 3.50 -22.09
CA TYR A 330 1.83 4.34 -21.53
C TYR A 330 0.88 4.86 -22.60
N LEU A 331 1.40 5.31 -23.74
CA LEU A 331 0.55 5.75 -24.86
C LEU A 331 -0.14 4.61 -25.63
N GLN A 332 0.24 3.35 -25.40
CA GLN A 332 -0.53 2.21 -25.92
C GLN A 332 -1.79 1.91 -25.09
N ASN A 333 -1.88 2.45 -23.88
CA ASN A 333 -3.04 2.22 -23.02
C ASN A 333 -4.34 2.76 -23.66
N PRO A 334 -5.43 1.99 -23.70
CA PRO A 334 -6.69 2.45 -24.29
C PRO A 334 -7.34 3.63 -23.55
N TYR A 335 -7.00 3.85 -22.28
CA TYR A 335 -7.55 4.93 -21.46
C TYR A 335 -6.76 6.23 -21.53
N VAL A 336 -5.58 6.23 -22.17
CA VAL A 336 -4.73 7.42 -22.27
C VAL A 336 -5.40 8.53 -23.09
N GLY A 337 -5.11 9.78 -22.75
CA GLY A 337 -5.58 10.94 -23.52
C GLY A 337 -4.99 11.01 -24.93
N ASP A 338 -5.56 11.87 -25.78
CA ASP A 338 -5.03 12.11 -27.14
C ASP A 338 -3.68 12.84 -27.10
N LEU A 339 -3.51 13.72 -26.10
CA LEU A 339 -2.25 14.36 -25.75
C LEU A 339 -1.90 14.05 -24.29
N VAL A 340 -0.63 13.75 -24.04
CA VAL A 340 -0.07 13.54 -22.71
C VAL A 340 0.98 14.60 -22.47
N ILE A 341 0.72 15.51 -21.55
CA ILE A 341 1.69 16.54 -21.18
C ILE A 341 2.68 15.99 -20.16
N SER A 342 3.80 16.68 -19.92
CA SER A 342 4.69 16.42 -18.79
C SER A 342 5.47 17.68 -18.44
N LEU A 343 5.65 17.91 -17.14
CA LEU A 343 6.55 18.92 -16.61
C LEU A 343 7.77 18.22 -16.02
N THR A 344 8.92 18.83 -16.21
CA THR A 344 10.18 18.36 -15.64
C THR A 344 10.61 19.32 -14.53
N PRO A 345 11.02 18.81 -13.35
CA PRO A 345 11.60 19.65 -12.30
C PRO A 345 12.68 20.59 -12.86
N PRO A 346 12.65 21.89 -12.49
CA PRO A 346 11.94 22.48 -11.35
C PRO A 346 10.46 22.88 -11.56
N LYS A 347 9.88 22.69 -12.76
CA LYS A 347 8.46 23.00 -12.99
C LYS A 347 7.56 21.93 -12.39
N LEU A 348 6.60 22.34 -11.57
CA LEU A 348 5.60 21.46 -10.97
C LEU A 348 4.18 21.96 -11.22
N LEU A 349 3.22 21.04 -11.23
CA LEU A 349 1.81 21.39 -11.29
C LEU A 349 1.41 22.22 -10.05
N LYS A 350 0.83 23.39 -10.28
CA LYS A 350 0.14 24.16 -9.24
C LYS A 350 -1.16 23.47 -8.85
N SER A 351 -1.28 23.06 -7.60
CA SER A 351 -2.50 22.45 -7.06
C SER A 351 -2.85 23.00 -5.67
N LEU A 352 -3.95 22.55 -5.07
CA LEU A 352 -4.32 22.98 -3.71
C LEU A 352 -3.49 22.30 -2.62
N ALA A 353 -2.91 21.13 -2.89
CA ALA A 353 -2.29 20.27 -1.88
C ALA A 353 -0.82 19.86 -2.19
N ALA A 354 -0.32 20.06 -3.41
CA ALA A 354 0.98 19.55 -3.86
C ALA A 354 1.87 20.66 -4.46
N ASN A 355 2.14 21.70 -3.68
CA ASN A 355 2.92 22.88 -4.12
C ASN A 355 4.36 22.92 -3.60
N ARG A 356 4.75 22.05 -2.67
CA ARG A 356 6.09 22.07 -2.05
C ARG A 356 7.00 20.91 -2.44
N GLY A 357 6.44 19.97 -3.17
CA GLY A 357 7.05 18.81 -3.77
C GLY A 357 5.98 18.15 -4.63
N ASN A 358 6.38 17.57 -5.75
CA ASN A 358 5.47 16.83 -6.59
C ASN A 358 6.23 15.71 -7.31
N HIS A 359 5.47 14.79 -7.85
CA HIS A 359 5.92 13.69 -8.69
C HIS A 359 5.19 13.79 -10.04
N ALA A 360 5.28 12.77 -10.89
CA ALA A 360 4.76 12.70 -12.26
C ALA A 360 5.63 13.31 -13.37
N GLY A 361 6.88 13.64 -13.08
CA GLY A 361 7.89 13.91 -14.09
C GLY A 361 8.43 12.64 -14.76
N LEU A 362 9.36 12.85 -15.70
CA LEU A 362 10.06 11.77 -16.43
C LEU A 362 11.43 11.43 -15.82
N THR A 363 11.81 12.13 -14.75
CA THR A 363 13.18 12.12 -14.23
C THR A 363 13.44 10.99 -13.25
N ALA A 364 14.71 10.66 -13.05
CA ALA A 364 15.16 9.67 -12.06
C ALA A 364 14.65 9.95 -10.64
N THR A 365 14.49 11.23 -10.26
CA THR A 365 13.92 11.64 -8.97
C THR A 365 12.46 11.23 -8.77
N ASP A 366 11.73 10.97 -9.84
CA ASP A 366 10.31 10.65 -9.84
C ASP A 366 10.10 9.14 -10.08
N LEU A 367 10.96 8.53 -10.90
CA LEU A 367 10.77 7.16 -11.38
C LEU A 367 11.75 6.13 -10.77
N LEU A 368 12.95 6.52 -10.32
CA LEU A 368 13.85 5.57 -9.66
C LEU A 368 13.56 5.50 -8.17
N VAL A 369 13.42 4.27 -7.70
CA VAL A 369 13.00 3.95 -6.33
C VAL A 369 13.94 2.91 -5.72
N PRO A 370 14.17 2.95 -4.40
CA PRO A 370 14.98 1.96 -3.74
C PRO A 370 14.22 0.63 -3.64
N VAL A 371 14.93 -0.49 -3.80
CA VAL A 371 14.46 -1.80 -3.34
C VAL A 371 15.55 -2.45 -2.51
N LEU A 372 15.20 -2.87 -1.29
CA LEU A 372 16.07 -3.62 -0.39
C LEU A 372 15.41 -4.95 -0.08
N PHE A 373 16.20 -6.01 0.02
CA PHE A 373 15.68 -7.35 0.25
C PHE A 373 16.61 -8.19 1.10
N ARG A 374 16.02 -9.12 1.87
CA ARG A 374 16.75 -10.23 2.50
C ARG A 374 15.81 -11.42 2.72
N GLY A 375 16.39 -12.60 2.88
CA GLY A 375 15.65 -13.83 3.18
C GLY A 375 15.88 -14.91 2.13
N PRO A 376 15.52 -16.16 2.46
CA PRO A 376 15.88 -17.34 1.67
C PRO A 376 15.32 -17.31 0.25
N ASP A 377 14.11 -16.78 0.04
CA ASP A 377 13.48 -16.79 -1.29
C ASP A 377 14.03 -15.67 -2.20
N LEU A 378 14.77 -14.71 -1.64
CA LEU A 378 15.24 -13.51 -2.33
C LEU A 378 16.74 -13.57 -2.66
N GLU A 379 17.41 -14.69 -2.37
CA GLU A 379 18.85 -14.87 -2.66
C GLU A 379 19.18 -14.73 -4.15
N HIS A 380 18.25 -15.14 -5.03
CA HIS A 380 18.42 -15.05 -6.48
C HIS A 380 18.47 -13.61 -7.00
N LEU A 381 18.07 -12.61 -6.20
CA LEU A 381 18.15 -11.19 -6.54
C LEU A 381 19.53 -10.58 -6.23
N GLN A 382 20.41 -11.32 -5.54
CA GLN A 382 21.73 -10.82 -5.17
C GLN A 382 22.54 -10.44 -6.41
N GLY A 383 23.10 -9.22 -6.38
CA GLY A 383 23.87 -8.65 -7.49
C GLY A 383 23.04 -8.00 -8.59
N MET A 384 21.70 -8.04 -8.53
CA MET A 384 20.86 -7.24 -9.41
C MET A 384 20.98 -5.76 -9.07
N ASP A 385 21.14 -4.93 -10.10
CA ASP A 385 21.23 -3.47 -9.94
C ASP A 385 20.00 -2.74 -10.49
N THR A 386 19.31 -3.36 -11.46
CA THR A 386 18.12 -2.81 -12.13
C THR A 386 16.91 -3.72 -11.95
N MET A 387 15.72 -3.11 -11.93
CA MET A 387 14.43 -3.83 -11.85
C MET A 387 13.30 -2.99 -12.41
N TRP A 388 12.37 -3.59 -13.14
CA TRP A 388 11.07 -2.97 -13.41
C TRP A 388 10.15 -3.22 -12.21
N LEU A 389 9.84 -2.19 -11.44
CA LEU A 389 9.20 -2.37 -10.13
C LEU A 389 7.87 -3.13 -10.22
N HIS A 390 7.05 -2.89 -11.25
CA HIS A 390 5.76 -3.57 -11.44
C HIS A 390 5.87 -5.10 -11.49
N GLU A 391 7.06 -5.66 -11.77
CA GLU A 391 7.30 -7.10 -11.82
C GLU A 391 7.74 -7.70 -10.48
N LEU A 392 7.92 -6.88 -9.44
CA LEU A 392 8.44 -7.28 -8.14
C LEU A 392 7.75 -8.53 -7.60
N TYR A 393 6.42 -8.54 -7.55
CA TYR A 393 5.70 -9.68 -6.96
C TYR A 393 5.36 -10.80 -7.94
N THR A 394 5.30 -10.53 -9.24
CA THR A 394 4.93 -11.57 -10.22
C THR A 394 6.12 -12.34 -10.76
N THR A 395 7.30 -11.73 -10.77
CA THR A 395 8.51 -12.31 -11.35
C THR A 395 9.53 -12.68 -10.27
N TYR A 396 9.71 -11.83 -9.25
CA TYR A 396 10.84 -11.91 -8.33
C TYR A 396 10.46 -12.38 -6.92
N ALA A 397 9.27 -12.05 -6.44
CA ALA A 397 8.82 -12.38 -5.09
C ALA A 397 7.32 -12.75 -5.07
N PRO A 398 6.96 -14.00 -5.46
CA PRO A 398 5.57 -14.44 -5.58
C PRO A 398 4.88 -14.57 -4.21
N VAL A 399 4.44 -13.43 -3.67
CA VAL A 399 3.69 -13.35 -2.41
C VAL A 399 2.23 -13.70 -2.64
N ASP A 400 1.70 -14.63 -1.83
CA ASP A 400 0.28 -14.99 -1.85
C ASP A 400 -0.55 -13.95 -1.08
N PHE A 401 -0.88 -12.85 -1.75
CA PHE A 401 -1.74 -11.80 -1.18
C PHE A 401 -3.20 -12.23 -0.97
N VAL A 402 -3.61 -13.37 -1.53
CA VAL A 402 -5.00 -13.87 -1.43
C VAL A 402 -5.19 -14.93 -0.36
N PHE A 403 -4.11 -15.34 0.33
CA PHE A 403 -4.21 -16.28 1.43
C PHE A 403 -5.14 -15.74 2.54
N VAL A 404 -6.11 -16.58 2.92
CA VAL A 404 -7.01 -16.34 4.04
C VAL A 404 -6.93 -17.57 4.96
N PRO A 405 -6.69 -17.40 6.28
CA PRO A 405 -6.64 -18.53 7.18
C PRO A 405 -8.02 -19.20 7.26
N PRO A 406 -8.10 -20.52 7.43
CA PRO A 406 -9.38 -21.24 7.38
C PRO A 406 -10.35 -20.82 8.50
N ARG A 407 -9.81 -20.36 9.64
CA ARG A 407 -10.57 -19.83 10.77
C ARG A 407 -9.72 -18.90 11.62
N ASP A 408 -10.40 -18.04 12.40
CA ASP A 408 -9.79 -17.35 13.53
C ASP A 408 -9.44 -18.33 14.67
N GLN A 409 -8.56 -17.89 15.58
CA GLN A 409 -8.19 -18.68 16.76
C GLN A 409 -9.37 -18.80 17.75
N ASN A 410 -9.50 -19.98 18.35
CA ASN A 410 -10.45 -20.21 19.42
C ASN A 410 -9.85 -19.72 20.74
N SER A 411 -10.69 -19.34 21.70
CA SER A 411 -10.20 -18.99 23.03
C SER A 411 -11.13 -19.39 24.16
N MET A 412 -10.54 -19.62 25.32
CA MET A 412 -11.23 -19.90 26.57
C MET A 412 -10.62 -19.06 27.67
N ALA A 413 -11.42 -18.23 28.33
CA ALA A 413 -11.02 -17.45 29.48
C ALA A 413 -11.74 -17.90 30.75
N LEU A 414 -10.99 -17.96 31.85
CA LEU A 414 -11.50 -18.22 33.18
C LEU A 414 -11.23 -16.99 34.04
N LEU A 415 -12.29 -16.33 34.50
CA LEU A 415 -12.22 -15.06 35.22
C LEU A 415 -12.75 -15.23 36.64
N GLY A 416 -11.97 -14.75 37.62
CA GLY A 416 -12.39 -14.69 39.02
C GLY A 416 -12.94 -13.30 39.36
N SER A 417 -14.13 -13.26 39.94
CA SER A 417 -14.78 -12.03 40.42
C SER A 417 -15.30 -12.18 41.85
N SER A 418 -15.75 -11.07 42.45
CA SER A 418 -16.52 -11.08 43.70
C SER A 418 -17.85 -11.84 43.59
N GLN A 419 -18.36 -12.04 42.36
CA GLN A 419 -19.60 -12.76 42.07
C GLN A 419 -19.35 -14.25 41.73
N GLY A 420 -18.10 -14.71 41.81
CA GLY A 420 -17.70 -16.08 41.54
C GLY A 420 -16.91 -16.24 40.24
N LEU A 421 -16.86 -17.48 39.77
CA LEU A 421 -16.10 -17.87 38.57
C LEU A 421 -16.95 -17.66 37.32
N GLN A 422 -16.35 -17.03 36.32
CA GLN A 422 -16.93 -16.87 34.98
C GLN A 422 -16.08 -17.61 33.96
N LEU A 423 -16.75 -18.36 33.08
CA LEU A 423 -16.16 -19.00 31.91
C LEU A 423 -16.59 -18.24 30.67
N VAL A 424 -15.64 -17.87 29.81
CA VAL A 424 -15.88 -17.28 28.49
C VAL A 424 -15.25 -18.20 27.45
N LEU A 425 -16.03 -18.67 26.49
CA LEU A 425 -15.58 -19.48 25.36
C LEU A 425 -15.87 -18.72 24.07
N LYS A 426 -14.88 -18.55 23.21
CA LYS A 426 -15.03 -18.04 21.84
C LYS A 426 -14.56 -19.08 20.85
N LEU A 427 -15.42 -19.43 19.89
CA LEU A 427 -15.14 -20.42 18.86
C LEU A 427 -15.35 -19.81 17.49
N SER A 428 -14.41 -20.02 16.57
CA SER A 428 -14.48 -19.49 15.21
C SER A 428 -14.61 -20.65 14.22
N PRO A 429 -15.81 -20.91 13.68
CA PRO A 429 -16.01 -21.98 12.71
C PRO A 429 -15.43 -21.67 11.33
N ALA A 430 -15.21 -20.39 11.01
CA ALA A 430 -14.65 -19.90 9.77
C ALA A 430 -13.86 -18.61 10.02
N HIS A 431 -13.14 -18.11 9.01
CA HIS A 431 -12.54 -16.78 9.05
C HIS A 431 -13.63 -15.72 9.25
N GLU A 432 -13.36 -14.69 10.06
CA GLU A 432 -14.27 -13.55 10.31
C GLU A 432 -15.60 -13.91 10.97
N VAL A 433 -15.81 -15.14 11.41
CA VAL A 433 -17.03 -15.57 12.09
C VAL A 433 -16.66 -16.17 13.42
N ARG A 434 -17.31 -15.69 14.49
CA ARG A 434 -17.13 -16.27 15.83
C ARG A 434 -18.44 -16.38 16.60
N GLY A 435 -18.56 -17.47 17.33
CA GLY A 435 -19.54 -17.66 18.39
C GLY A 435 -18.91 -17.44 19.75
N SER A 436 -19.66 -16.90 20.70
CA SER A 436 -19.23 -16.77 22.10
C SER A 436 -20.27 -17.32 23.05
N LEU A 437 -19.79 -17.93 24.13
CA LEU A 437 -20.56 -18.42 25.26
C LEU A 437 -19.92 -17.89 26.55
N GLU A 438 -20.67 -17.12 27.32
CA GLU A 438 -20.28 -16.68 28.66
C GLU A 438 -21.19 -17.33 29.70
N VAL A 439 -20.61 -17.97 30.72
CA VAL A 439 -21.35 -18.60 31.81
C VAL A 439 -20.85 -18.05 33.13
N GLN A 440 -21.76 -17.52 33.95
CA GLN A 440 -21.47 -16.97 35.27
C GLN A 440 -22.23 -17.74 36.35
N GLY A 441 -21.51 -18.30 37.32
CA GLY A 441 -22.10 -18.93 38.52
C GLY A 441 -23.09 -20.07 38.27
N GLY A 442 -23.20 -20.61 37.04
CA GLY A 442 -24.13 -21.69 36.68
C GLY A 442 -25.61 -21.26 36.52
N HIS A 443 -25.92 -19.97 36.63
CA HIS A 443 -27.30 -19.45 36.62
C HIS A 443 -27.61 -18.48 35.47
N SER A 444 -26.58 -17.97 34.80
CA SER A 444 -26.69 -17.06 33.66
C SER A 444 -25.77 -17.51 32.54
N ALA A 445 -26.30 -17.55 31.32
CA ALA A 445 -25.56 -17.80 30.11
C ALA A 445 -25.82 -16.70 29.07
N VAL A 446 -24.77 -16.25 28.40
CA VAL A 446 -24.87 -15.33 27.25
C VAL A 446 -24.29 -16.03 26.04
N LEU A 447 -25.07 -16.06 24.96
CA LEU A 447 -24.68 -16.61 23.67
C LEU A 447 -24.68 -15.47 22.65
N ALA A 448 -23.63 -15.35 21.84
CA ALA A 448 -23.60 -14.41 20.73
C ALA A 448 -22.89 -14.99 19.51
N ALA A 449 -23.29 -14.53 18.33
CA ALA A 449 -22.56 -14.74 17.09
C ALA A 449 -22.20 -13.38 16.51
N GLU A 450 -20.95 -13.24 16.07
CA GLU A 450 -20.41 -12.02 15.50
C GLU A 450 -19.72 -12.30 14.16
N PHE A 451 -19.75 -11.30 13.30
CA PHE A 451 -19.00 -11.24 12.06
C PHE A 451 -18.05 -10.03 12.08
N ASP A 452 -16.90 -10.17 11.45
CA ASP A 452 -15.93 -9.08 11.30
C ASP A 452 -16.41 -8.10 10.21
N LEU A 453 -16.41 -6.82 10.54
CA LEU A 453 -16.74 -5.74 9.62
C LEU A 453 -15.51 -5.00 9.11
N TYR A 454 -14.43 -5.02 9.89
CA TYR A 454 -13.23 -4.26 9.60
C TYR A 454 -12.08 -4.78 10.41
N SER A 455 -10.97 -5.02 9.72
CA SER A 455 -9.82 -5.67 10.29
C SER A 455 -8.54 -5.01 9.76
N SER A 456 -7.68 -4.57 10.68
CA SER A 456 -6.36 -3.99 10.37
C SER A 456 -5.27 -4.64 11.22
N PHE A 457 -4.04 -4.13 11.12
CA PHE A 457 -2.96 -4.50 12.04
C PHE A 457 -3.29 -4.14 13.49
N LEU A 458 -3.97 -3.03 13.73
CA LEU A 458 -4.23 -2.52 15.07
C LEU A 458 -5.63 -2.87 15.57
N SER A 459 -6.61 -2.89 14.68
CA SER A 459 -8.02 -2.82 15.07
C SER A 459 -8.84 -3.94 14.45
N ARG A 460 -9.82 -4.45 15.19
CA ARG A 460 -10.93 -5.25 14.64
C ARG A 460 -12.27 -4.69 15.10
N LEU A 461 -13.25 -4.66 14.21
CA LEU A 461 -14.62 -4.28 14.51
C LEU A 461 -15.55 -5.45 14.20
N TRP A 462 -16.24 -5.93 15.21
CA TRP A 462 -17.20 -7.02 15.09
C TRP A 462 -18.61 -6.50 15.27
N LEU A 463 -19.56 -7.04 14.52
CA LEU A 463 -20.98 -6.81 14.72
C LEU A 463 -21.70 -8.15 14.87
N GLY A 464 -22.71 -8.20 15.71
CA GLY A 464 -23.40 -9.46 15.98
C GLY A 464 -24.69 -9.31 16.74
N ALA A 465 -25.26 -10.46 17.06
CA ALA A 465 -26.47 -10.57 17.86
C ALA A 465 -26.37 -11.78 18.77
N GLY A 466 -27.18 -11.79 19.81
CA GLY A 466 -27.15 -12.87 20.79
C GLY A 466 -28.36 -12.88 21.72
N ALA A 467 -28.31 -13.80 22.67
CA ALA A 467 -29.32 -13.96 23.69
C ALA A 467 -28.69 -14.13 25.07
N ARG A 468 -29.27 -13.49 26.07
CA ARG A 468 -29.01 -13.74 27.49
C ARG A 468 -30.09 -14.67 28.03
N LEU A 469 -29.66 -15.72 28.71
CA LEU A 469 -30.49 -16.72 29.38
C LEU A 469 -30.17 -16.66 30.88
N ALA A 470 -30.96 -15.89 31.63
CA ALA A 470 -30.78 -15.71 33.07
C ALA A 470 -32.13 -15.82 33.79
N GLY A 471 -32.53 -17.04 34.16
CA GLY A 471 -33.82 -17.27 34.82
C GLY A 471 -35.01 -16.77 33.98
N GLU A 472 -35.86 -15.92 34.57
CA GLU A 472 -37.01 -15.31 33.88
C GLU A 472 -36.63 -14.13 32.94
N GLU A 473 -35.39 -13.62 33.02
CA GLU A 473 -34.91 -12.52 32.19
C GLU A 473 -34.18 -13.05 30.95
N THR A 474 -34.96 -13.51 29.97
CA THR A 474 -34.44 -13.79 28.62
C THR A 474 -34.52 -12.53 27.78
N SER A 475 -33.41 -12.13 27.16
CA SER A 475 -33.40 -11.00 26.22
C SER A 475 -32.53 -11.31 25.01
N ILE A 476 -32.97 -10.82 23.85
CA ILE A 476 -32.19 -10.79 22.61
C ILE A 476 -31.46 -9.45 22.57
N PHE A 477 -30.23 -9.42 22.05
CA PHE A 477 -29.49 -8.17 21.89
C PHE A 477 -28.79 -8.10 20.55
N LEU A 478 -28.53 -6.86 20.12
CA LEU A 478 -27.54 -6.52 19.11
C LEU A 478 -26.25 -6.11 19.81
N GLN A 479 -25.09 -6.44 19.25
CA GLN A 479 -23.82 -6.03 19.83
C GLN A 479 -22.79 -5.60 18.78
N GLY A 480 -21.93 -4.67 19.16
CA GLY A 480 -20.69 -4.34 18.45
C GLY A 480 -19.49 -4.47 19.38
N THR A 481 -18.39 -5.05 18.89
CA THR A 481 -17.14 -5.19 19.65
C THR A 481 -15.99 -4.55 18.89
N TYR A 482 -15.33 -3.57 19.49
CA TYR A 482 -14.09 -3.00 18.99
C TYR A 482 -12.90 -3.59 19.75
N GLU A 483 -11.93 -4.12 19.02
CA GLU A 483 -10.69 -4.69 19.55
C GLU A 483 -9.49 -3.87 19.05
N LEU A 484 -8.54 -3.61 19.95
CA LEU A 484 -7.28 -2.92 19.67
C LEU A 484 -6.13 -3.79 20.18
N THR A 485 -5.15 -4.08 19.33
CA THR A 485 -3.97 -4.87 19.68
C THR A 485 -2.70 -4.04 19.45
N LEU A 486 -1.79 -4.07 20.43
CA LEU A 486 -0.50 -3.37 20.45
C LEU A 486 0.56 -4.33 21.01
N GLY A 487 1.09 -5.18 20.15
CA GLY A 487 2.01 -6.25 20.47
C GLY A 487 1.39 -7.19 21.50
N ARG A 488 1.95 -7.17 22.73
CA ARG A 488 1.47 -8.03 23.82
C ARG A 488 0.22 -7.50 24.52
N LEU A 489 -0.17 -6.25 24.29
CA LEU A 489 -1.33 -5.66 24.94
C LEU A 489 -2.52 -5.68 23.98
N ALA A 490 -3.67 -6.11 24.46
CA ALA A 490 -4.92 -5.98 23.73
C ALA A 490 -5.98 -5.33 24.62
N ALA A 491 -6.87 -4.56 24.02
CA ALA A 491 -8.04 -3.99 24.67
C ALA A 491 -9.27 -4.25 23.81
N ALA A 492 -10.41 -4.52 24.46
CA ALA A 492 -11.68 -4.67 23.75
C ALA A 492 -12.79 -3.89 24.46
N SER A 493 -13.67 -3.27 23.68
CA SER A 493 -14.89 -2.62 24.14
C SER A 493 -16.08 -3.22 23.41
N ARG A 494 -16.99 -3.81 24.17
CA ARG A 494 -18.24 -4.40 23.68
C ARG A 494 -19.41 -3.52 24.09
N PHE A 495 -20.27 -3.21 23.13
CA PHE A 495 -21.50 -2.45 23.31
C PHE A 495 -22.67 -3.34 22.92
N SER A 496 -23.61 -3.56 23.84
CA SER A 496 -24.78 -4.42 23.61
C SER A 496 -26.07 -3.63 23.86
N TYR A 497 -27.03 -3.77 22.96
CA TYR A 497 -28.38 -3.21 23.09
C TYR A 497 -29.41 -4.34 23.23
N HIS A 498 -30.02 -4.44 24.40
CA HIS A 498 -30.99 -5.48 24.73
C HIS A 498 -32.41 -5.08 24.28
N LEU A 499 -32.96 -5.88 23.37
CA LEU A 499 -34.32 -5.78 22.84
C LEU A 499 -35.33 -6.27 23.87
N GLY A 500 -36.37 -5.47 24.13
CA GLY A 500 -37.34 -5.73 25.20
C GLY A 500 -37.17 -4.75 26.36
N PRO A 501 -36.10 -4.87 27.18
CA PRO A 501 -35.85 -3.95 28.28
C PRO A 501 -35.30 -2.59 27.81
N ASN A 502 -34.97 -2.42 26.52
CA ASN A 502 -34.45 -1.19 25.92
C ASN A 502 -33.23 -0.63 26.70
N ARG A 503 -32.29 -1.52 27.00
CA ARG A 503 -31.13 -1.23 27.84
C ARG A 503 -29.83 -1.35 27.05
N TRP A 504 -28.92 -0.41 27.29
CA TRP A 504 -27.54 -0.47 26.83
C TRP A 504 -26.63 -1.07 27.91
N GLU A 505 -25.70 -1.92 27.48
CA GLU A 505 -24.63 -2.45 28.30
C GLU A 505 -23.29 -2.24 27.61
N THR A 506 -22.26 -1.99 28.43
CA THR A 506 -20.88 -1.83 27.98
C THR A 506 -19.98 -2.72 28.80
N ALA A 507 -19.04 -3.37 28.13
CA ALA A 507 -18.02 -4.19 28.77
C ALA A 507 -16.67 -3.90 28.17
N HIS A 508 -15.67 -3.73 29.03
CA HIS A 508 -14.29 -3.47 28.62
C HIS A 508 -13.38 -4.58 29.14
N SER A 509 -12.41 -4.96 28.33
CA SER A 509 -11.37 -5.90 28.73
C SER A 509 -10.00 -5.42 28.29
N ILE A 510 -8.99 -5.75 29.08
CA ILE A 510 -7.58 -5.55 28.78
C ILE A 510 -6.90 -6.91 28.94
N ALA A 511 -6.10 -7.30 27.96
CA ALA A 511 -5.32 -8.53 27.98
C ALA A 511 -3.83 -8.23 27.80
N CYS A 512 -3.00 -9.00 28.49
CA CYS A 512 -1.55 -9.01 28.33
C CYS A 512 -1.10 -10.43 27.95
N LYS A 513 -0.57 -10.58 26.74
CA LYS A 513 -0.04 -11.83 26.18
C LYS A 513 1.24 -12.21 26.94
N LEU A 514 1.15 -13.31 27.68
CA LEU A 514 2.28 -13.87 28.44
C LEU A 514 3.11 -14.81 27.58
N THR A 515 2.44 -15.59 26.73
CA THR A 515 3.04 -16.51 25.74
C THR A 515 2.21 -16.50 24.45
N GLY A 516 2.62 -17.25 23.42
CA GLY A 516 1.84 -17.41 22.19
C GLY A 516 0.39 -17.89 22.39
N LYS A 517 0.10 -18.59 23.49
CA LYS A 517 -1.22 -19.21 23.76
C LYS A 517 -1.89 -18.75 25.05
N LEU A 518 -1.23 -17.96 25.89
CA LEU A 518 -1.71 -17.60 27.23
C LEU A 518 -1.65 -16.10 27.44
N SER A 519 -2.74 -15.53 27.93
CA SER A 519 -2.85 -14.12 28.30
C SER A 519 -3.42 -13.96 29.71
N ALA A 520 -2.92 -12.98 30.45
CA ALA A 520 -3.63 -12.46 31.62
C ALA A 520 -4.72 -11.50 31.13
N VAL A 521 -5.94 -11.61 31.65
CA VAL A 521 -7.08 -10.80 31.22
C VAL A 521 -7.72 -10.12 32.41
N TRP A 522 -7.99 -8.83 32.27
CA TRP A 522 -8.77 -8.04 33.18
C TRP A 522 -10.04 -7.59 32.47
N GLN A 523 -11.20 -8.07 32.96
CA GLN A 523 -12.49 -7.55 32.57
C GLN A 523 -12.88 -6.45 33.56
N VAL A 524 -12.89 -5.21 33.07
CA VAL A 524 -13.01 -4.01 33.91
C VAL A 524 -14.35 -4.04 34.65
N GLY A 525 -14.28 -3.90 35.98
CA GLY A 525 -15.46 -3.96 36.86
C GLY A 525 -16.01 -5.37 37.12
N GLN A 526 -15.49 -6.41 36.47
CA GLN A 526 -15.93 -7.80 36.63
C GLN A 526 -14.87 -8.63 37.36
N GLY A 527 -13.65 -8.74 36.83
CA GLY A 527 -12.65 -9.62 37.43
C GLY A 527 -11.37 -9.77 36.62
N ILE A 528 -10.44 -10.57 37.16
CA ILE A 528 -9.15 -10.87 36.53
C ILE A 528 -9.05 -12.39 36.37
N GLY A 529 -8.37 -12.83 35.32
CA GLY A 529 -8.08 -14.23 35.12
C GLY A 529 -7.14 -14.47 33.95
N PHE A 530 -7.30 -15.65 33.34
CA PHE A 530 -6.42 -16.11 32.28
C PHE A 530 -7.21 -16.55 31.06
N GLN A 531 -6.67 -16.29 29.88
CA GLN A 531 -7.21 -16.73 28.60
C GLN A 531 -6.20 -17.61 27.87
N LEU A 532 -6.68 -18.76 27.39
CA LEU A 532 -5.97 -19.69 26.52
C LEU A 532 -6.49 -19.58 25.09
N VAL A 533 -5.61 -19.72 24.10
CA VAL A 533 -5.92 -19.55 22.67
C VAL A 533 -5.34 -20.72 21.85
N TRP A 534 -6.07 -21.24 20.85
CA TRP A 534 -5.66 -22.39 20.00
C TRP A 534 -6.30 -22.49 18.60
#